data_AF-A0AAI8FTU4-F1
#
_entry.id   AF-A0AAI8FTU4-F1
#
_cell.length_a   1.000
_cell.length_b   1.000
_cell.length_c   1.000
_cell.angle_alpha   90.00
_cell.angle_beta   90.00
_cell.angle_gamma   90.00
#
_symmetry.space_group_name_H-M   'P 1'
#
loop_
_entity.id
_entity.type
_entity.pdbx_description
1 polymer ?
#
loop_
_entity_poly.entity_id
_entity_poly.type
_entity_poly.pdbx_seq_one_letter_code
_entity_poly.pdbx_strand_id
1 'polypeptide(L)'
;MIIEGKFFLEAIIIPNQLESTSLIFVINGSETDFWLVRKHIVINGWIFLYAIQKGSNKKVKMWLHKSNFKQQNDIKVLARYILFNQK
;
A
#
# COMPACT_ATOMS: atom_id res chain seq x y z
N MET A 1 7.64 13.77 -9.39
CA MET A 1 9.03 13.82 -8.85
C MET A 1 8.94 14.14 -7.37
N ILE A 2 9.35 13.22 -6.50
CA ILE A 2 9.74 13.51 -5.11
C ILE A 2 11.02 12.71 -4.91
N ILE A 3 12.12 13.42 -4.66
CA ILE A 3 13.44 12.87 -4.32
C ILE A 3 13.79 13.46 -2.95
N GLU A 4 13.86 12.62 -1.93
CA GLU A 4 14.76 12.73 -0.77
C GLU A 4 14.80 11.34 -0.12
N GLY A 5 15.89 10.59 -0.37
CA GLY A 5 16.02 9.15 -0.12
C GLY A 5 15.16 8.33 -1.07
N LYS A 6 15.75 7.71 -2.10
CA LYS A 6 15.01 6.90 -3.10
C LYS A 6 14.28 5.75 -2.40
N PHE A 7 13.03 5.96 -2.03
CA PHE A 7 12.08 4.92 -1.66
C PHE A 7 11.35 4.53 -2.94
N PHE A 8 11.83 3.51 -3.63
CA PHE A 8 11.15 2.95 -4.79
C PHE A 8 10.26 1.80 -4.32
N LEU A 9 8.94 2.04 -4.33
CA LEU A 9 7.97 0.99 -4.04
C LEU A 9 7.77 0.15 -5.29
N GLU A 10 8.13 -1.13 -5.21
CA GLU A 10 7.95 -2.07 -6.32
C GLU A 10 6.62 -2.81 -6.24
N ALA A 11 6.20 -3.19 -5.03
CA ALA A 11 4.97 -3.96 -4.83
C ALA A 11 4.34 -3.72 -3.46
N ILE A 12 3.03 -3.98 -3.40
CA ILE A 12 2.24 -4.07 -2.18
C ILE A 12 1.72 -5.51 -2.13
N ILE A 13 2.06 -6.22 -1.07
CA ILE A 13 1.59 -7.58 -0.82
C ILE A 13 0.48 -7.50 0.22
N ILE A 14 -0.67 -8.06 -0.15
CA ILE A 14 -1.82 -8.21 0.75
C ILE A 14 -1.63 -9.53 1.49
N PRO A 15 -1.53 -9.52 2.82
CA PRO A 15 -1.34 -10.74 3.60
C PRO A 15 -2.56 -11.67 3.45
N ASN A 16 -2.30 -12.97 3.30
CA ASN A 16 -3.34 -14.00 3.19
C ASN A 16 -4.04 -14.32 4.52
N GLN A 17 -3.59 -13.73 5.64
CA GLN A 17 -4.20 -13.94 6.94
C GLN A 17 -5.39 -13.00 7.13
N LEU A 18 -6.56 -13.57 7.42
CA LEU A 18 -7.85 -12.89 7.51
C LEU A 18 -7.86 -11.72 8.51
N GLU A 19 -6.97 -11.73 9.51
CA GLU A 19 -6.91 -10.75 10.59
C GLU A 19 -5.73 -9.77 10.49
N SER A 20 -4.89 -9.90 9.44
CA SER A 20 -3.76 -8.98 9.31
C SER A 20 -4.24 -7.61 8.86
N THR A 21 -4.06 -6.63 9.74
CA THR A 21 -4.41 -5.22 9.52
C THR A 21 -3.30 -4.40 8.87
N SER A 22 -2.17 -5.05 8.56
CA SER A 22 -1.00 -4.40 7.99
C SER A 22 -0.60 -4.98 6.64
N LEU A 23 -0.24 -4.11 5.71
CA LEU A 23 0.33 -4.47 4.42
C LEU A 23 1.83 -4.79 4.55
N ILE A 24 2.34 -5.49 3.54
CA ILE A 24 3.76 -5.69 3.31
C ILE A 24 4.13 -4.89 2.07
N PHE A 25 5.17 -4.07 2.15
CA PHE A 25 5.66 -3.30 1.00
C PHE A 25 7.02 -3.83 0.55
N VAL A 26 7.20 -3.98 -0.75
CA VAL A 26 8.52 -4.23 -1.34
C VAL A 26 9.10 -2.88 -1.73
N ILE A 27 10.17 -2.48 -1.03
CA ILE A 27 10.82 -1.18 -1.16
C ILE A 27 12.30 -1.41 -1.43
N ASN A 28 12.82 -0.87 -2.54
CA ASN A 28 14.22 -0.99 -2.94
C ASN A 28 14.70 -2.46 -2.95
N GLY A 29 13.86 -3.36 -3.45
CA GLY A 29 14.11 -4.79 -3.54
C GLY A 29 13.97 -5.57 -2.22
N SER A 30 13.55 -4.93 -1.13
CA SER A 30 13.39 -5.57 0.19
C SER A 30 11.93 -5.60 0.62
N GLU A 31 11.45 -6.77 1.06
CA GLU A 31 10.18 -6.87 1.77
C GLU A 31 10.28 -6.16 3.11
N THR A 32 9.26 -5.33 3.39
CA THR A 32 9.15 -4.57 4.63
C THR A 32 7.74 -4.73 5.17
N ASP A 33 7.65 -5.29 6.36
CA ASP A 33 6.36 -5.64 6.97
C ASP A 33 5.79 -4.53 7.84
N PHE A 34 4.55 -4.78 8.32
CA PHE A 34 3.83 -3.99 9.31
C PHE A 34 3.47 -2.57 8.87
N TRP A 35 3.09 -2.39 7.61
CA TRP A 35 2.58 -1.12 7.10
C TRP A 35 1.10 -0.94 7.43
N LEU A 36 0.81 -0.07 8.39
CA LEU A 36 -0.54 0.29 8.77
C LEU A 36 -1.03 1.42 7.88
N VAL A 37 -2.10 1.15 7.12
CA VAL A 37 -2.82 2.23 6.42
C VAL A 37 -3.47 3.12 7.48
N ARG A 38 -3.33 4.44 7.32
CA ARG A 38 -3.85 5.45 8.25
C ARG A 38 -4.86 6.38 7.60
N LYS A 39 -4.68 6.64 6.30
CA LYS A 39 -5.63 7.40 5.48
C LYS A 39 -5.66 6.77 4.09
N HIS A 40 -6.84 6.76 3.49
CA HIS A 40 -7.02 6.26 2.14
C HIS A 40 -8.13 7.03 1.43
N ILE A 41 -8.09 7.04 0.09
CA ILE A 41 -9.16 7.51 -0.78
C ILE A 41 -9.26 6.52 -1.92
N VAL A 42 -10.46 6.06 -2.25
CA VAL A 42 -10.71 5.18 -3.42
C VAL A 42 -11.70 5.89 -4.33
N ILE A 43 -11.26 6.29 -5.53
CA ILE A 43 -12.09 7.00 -6.52
C ILE A 43 -11.77 6.46 -7.90
N ASN A 44 -12.76 5.93 -8.61
CA ASN A 44 -12.71 5.52 -10.03
C ASN A 44 -11.31 5.14 -10.59
N GLY A 45 -10.78 3.99 -10.16
CA GLY A 45 -9.50 3.47 -10.66
C GLY A 45 -8.26 4.16 -10.08
N TRP A 46 -8.42 5.02 -9.07
CA TRP A 46 -7.37 5.60 -8.25
C TRP A 46 -7.50 5.19 -6.78
N ILE A 47 -6.37 4.95 -6.14
CA ILE A 47 -6.25 4.76 -4.70
C ILE A 47 -5.18 5.72 -4.18
N PHE A 48 -5.56 6.60 -3.27
CA PHE A 48 -4.60 7.26 -2.38
C PHE A 48 -4.34 6.36 -1.19
N LEU A 49 -3.07 6.20 -0.84
CA LEU A 49 -2.64 5.45 0.33
C LEU A 49 -1.68 6.29 1.16
N TYR A 50 -2.00 6.44 2.45
CA TYR A 50 -1.05 6.88 3.47
C TYR A 50 -0.84 5.77 4.48
N ALA A 51 0.37 5.22 4.52
CA ALA A 51 0.74 4.15 5.42
C ALA A 51 1.94 4.55 6.30
N ILE A 52 1.96 4.01 7.52
CA ILE A 52 3.05 4.18 8.49
C ILE A 52 3.53 2.79 8.88
N GLN A 53 4.84 2.57 8.87
CA GLN A 53 5.40 1.30 9.31
C GLN A 53 5.42 1.23 10.84
N LYS A 54 4.92 0.14 11.42
CA LYS A 54 5.02 -0.08 12.88
C LYS A 54 6.47 -0.41 13.25
N GLY A 55 6.97 0.16 14.35
CA GLY A 55 8.35 -0.07 14.80
C GLY A 55 9.41 0.76 14.08
N SER A 56 9.01 1.58 13.10
CA SER A 56 9.88 2.61 12.51
C SER A 56 9.12 3.92 12.34
N ASN A 57 9.85 5.01 12.10
CA ASN A 57 9.23 6.32 11.78
C ASN A 57 8.98 6.50 10.27
N LYS A 58 9.07 5.42 9.48
CA LYS A 58 8.89 5.48 8.02
C LYS A 58 7.41 5.68 7.66
N LYS A 59 7.18 6.53 6.67
CA LYS A 59 5.87 6.93 6.19
C LYS A 59 5.87 6.90 4.68
N VAL A 60 4.77 6.44 4.10
CA VAL A 60 4.60 6.40 2.65
C VAL A 60 3.27 7.04 2.29
N LYS A 61 3.31 7.97 1.34
CA LYS A 61 2.13 8.62 0.74
C LYS A 61 2.22 8.41 -0.76
N MET A 62 1.20 7.81 -1.36
CA MET A 62 1.20 7.55 -2.80
C MET A 62 -0.20 7.62 -3.39
N TRP A 63 -0.25 7.93 -4.68
CA TRP A 63 -1.41 7.71 -5.53
C TRP A 63 -1.11 6.54 -6.45
N LEU A 64 -2.01 5.57 -6.49
CA LEU A 64 -1.96 4.39 -7.34
C LEU A 64 -3.12 4.47 -8.33
N HIS A 65 -2.81 4.54 -9.62
CA HIS A 65 -3.77 4.38 -10.70
C HIS A 65 -3.85 2.91 -11.12
N LYS A 66 -4.95 2.48 -11.75
CA LYS A 66 -5.11 1.12 -12.31
C LYS A 66 -3.95 0.70 -13.23
N SER A 67 -3.27 1.65 -13.89
CA SER A 67 -2.11 1.36 -14.74
C SER A 67 -0.82 1.06 -13.98
N ASN A 68 -0.78 1.29 -12.66
CA ASN A 68 0.34 0.87 -11.81
C ASN A 68 0.30 -0.64 -11.48
N PHE A 69 -0.76 -1.33 -11.86
CA PHE A 69 -0.96 -2.75 -11.57
C PHE A 69 -0.80 -3.58 -12.83
N LYS A 70 -0.23 -4.79 -12.67
CA LYS A 70 -0.08 -5.75 -13.78
C LYS A 70 -1.45 -6.25 -14.24
N GLN A 71 -2.36 -6.55 -13.31
CA GLN A 71 -3.72 -6.96 -13.62
C GLN A 71 -4.71 -5.89 -13.16
N GLN A 72 -5.70 -5.56 -13.99
CA GLN A 72 -6.72 -4.56 -13.64
C GLN A 72 -7.53 -4.94 -12.40
N ASN A 73 -7.57 -6.22 -12.03
CA ASN A 73 -8.29 -6.67 -10.84
C ASN A 73 -7.51 -6.39 -9.55
N ASP A 74 -6.18 -6.27 -9.59
CA ASP A 74 -5.34 -6.13 -8.40
C ASP A 74 -5.66 -4.84 -7.63
N ILE A 75 -5.94 -3.73 -8.34
CA ILE A 75 -6.40 -2.49 -7.71
C ILE A 75 -7.73 -2.67 -6.97
N LYS A 76 -8.64 -3.51 -7.48
CA LYS A 76 -9.92 -3.81 -6.80
C LYS A 76 -9.68 -4.66 -5.56
N VAL A 77 -8.76 -5.62 -5.62
CA VAL A 77 -8.37 -6.44 -4.45
C VAL A 77 -7.77 -5.54 -3.36
N LEU A 78 -6.85 -4.63 -3.73
CA LEU A 78 -6.27 -3.68 -2.80
C LEU A 78 -7.33 -2.72 -2.22
N ALA A 79 -8.21 -2.17 -3.06
CA ALA A 79 -9.30 -1.31 -2.58
C ALA A 79 -10.19 -2.02 -1.57
N ARG A 80 -10.59 -3.28 -1.85
CA ARG A 80 -11.39 -4.08 -0.91
C ARG A 80 -10.65 -4.31 0.40
N TYR A 81 -9.39 -4.71 0.34
CA TYR A 81 -8.58 -4.91 1.53
C TYR A 81 -8.55 -3.65 2.41
N ILE A 82 -8.29 -2.49 1.81
CA ILE A 82 -8.23 -1.22 2.56
C ILE A 82 -9.60 -0.84 3.14
N LEU A 83 -10.69 -1.04 2.40
CA LEU A 83 -12.03 -0.66 2.86
C LEU A 83 -12.57 -1.57 3.97
N PHE A 84 -12.23 -2.86 3.98
CA PHE A 84 -12.84 -3.84 4.87
C PHE A 84 -11.95 -4.32 6.02
N ASN A 85 -10.63 -4.18 5.93
CA ASN A 85 -9.69 -4.62 6.98
C ASN A 85 -9.13 -3.48 7.84
N GLN A 86 -9.63 -2.25 7.64
CA GLN A 86 -9.33 -1.09 8.49
C GLN A 86 -10.48 -0.91 9.50
N LYS A 87 -10.33 -1.47 10.70
CA LYS A 87 -11.18 -1.14 11.87
C LYS A 87 -10.59 0.02 12.65
#